data_AF-N1PQB9-F1
#
_entry.id   AF-N1PQB9-F1
#
_cell.length_a   1.000
_cell.length_b   1.000
_cell.length_c   1.000
_cell.angle_alpha   90.00
_cell.angle_beta   90.00
_cell.angle_gamma   90.00
#
_symmetry.space_group_name_H-M   'P 1'
#
loop_
_entity.id
_entity.type
_entity.pdbx_description
1 polymer ?
#
loop_
_entity_poly.entity_id
_entity_poly.type
_entity_poly.pdbx_seq_one_letter_code
_entity_poly.pdbx_strand_id
1 'polypeptide(L)'
;ILSAVLEETAPYFCANINPREHYTSMAMAHSCRMMTGPARNVELHSLVNLVPHERMNKDPNSRQLWMSKGDLNRMLDTYKDFP
;
A
#
# COMPACT_ATOMS: atom_id res chain seq x y z
N ILE A 1 -17.01 11.32 -3.25
CA ILE A 1 -17.06 10.97 -4.70
C ILE A 1 -16.14 9.79 -5.04
N LEU A 2 -15.17 9.39 -4.20
CA LEU A 2 -14.27 8.25 -4.49
C LEU A 2 -14.89 6.84 -4.31
N SER A 3 -15.78 6.64 -3.35
CA SER A 3 -16.28 5.31 -2.98
C SER A 3 -17.15 4.66 -4.05
N ALA A 4 -18.02 5.41 -4.73
CA ALA A 4 -18.88 4.89 -5.79
C ALA A 4 -18.08 4.32 -6.99
N VAL A 5 -16.98 4.99 -7.36
CA VAL A 5 -16.10 4.52 -8.44
C VAL A 5 -15.38 3.23 -8.04
N LEU A 6 -14.92 3.13 -6.79
CA LEU A 6 -14.28 1.91 -6.27
C LEU A 6 -15.28 0.74 -6.18
N GLU A 7 -16.52 1.01 -5.76
CA GLU A 7 -17.58 0.02 -5.71
C GLU A 7 -17.93 -0.54 -7.11
N GLU A 8 -17.86 0.30 -8.14
CA GLU A 8 -18.08 -0.11 -9.53
C GLU A 8 -16.87 -0.85 -10.14
N THR A 9 -15.66 -0.32 -9.92
CA THR A 9 -14.45 -0.79 -10.62
C THR A 9 -13.69 -1.90 -9.87
N ALA A 10 -13.87 -2.03 -8.56
CA ALA A 10 -13.17 -2.98 -7.71
C ALA A 10 -14.10 -3.60 -6.64
N PRO A 11 -15.19 -4.28 -7.03
CA PRO A 11 -16.18 -4.81 -6.10
C PRO A 11 -15.60 -5.83 -5.11
N TYR A 12 -14.64 -6.65 -5.54
CA TYR A 12 -13.96 -7.63 -4.67
C TYR A 12 -13.13 -6.97 -3.57
N PHE A 13 -12.49 -5.84 -3.87
CA PHE A 13 -11.79 -5.04 -2.87
C PHE A 13 -12.80 -4.47 -1.86
N CYS A 14 -13.90 -3.89 -2.36
CA CYS A 14 -14.95 -3.30 -1.52
C CYS A 14 -15.72 -4.33 -0.66
N ALA A 15 -15.72 -5.61 -1.03
CA ALA A 15 -16.27 -6.68 -0.22
C ALA A 15 -15.45 -6.94 1.06
N ASN A 16 -14.16 -6.63 1.04
CA ASN A 16 -13.24 -6.86 2.16
C ASN A 16 -12.89 -5.57 2.92
N ILE A 17 -12.94 -4.41 2.24
CA ILE A 17 -12.63 -3.09 2.79
C ILE A 17 -13.78 -2.14 2.46
N ASN A 18 -14.46 -1.61 3.48
CA ASN A 18 -15.56 -0.68 3.26
C ASN A 18 -15.02 0.73 2.93
N PRO A 19 -15.11 1.21 1.67
CA PRO A 19 -14.52 2.49 1.27
C PRO A 19 -15.28 3.70 1.84
N ARG A 20 -16.46 3.49 2.45
CA ARG A 20 -17.25 4.54 3.10
C ARG A 20 -16.88 4.74 4.57
N GLU A 21 -16.18 3.79 5.17
CA GLU A 21 -15.72 3.88 6.55
C GLU A 21 -14.27 4.35 6.58
N HIS A 22 -14.00 5.34 7.44
CA HIS A 22 -12.66 5.89 7.59
C HIS A 22 -11.96 5.23 8.77
N TYR A 23 -11.13 4.23 8.47
CA TYR A 23 -10.31 3.55 9.45
C TYR A 23 -8.91 3.32 8.90
N THR A 24 -7.95 3.21 9.82
CA THR A 24 -6.61 2.73 9.46
C THR A 24 -6.68 1.22 9.32
N SER A 25 -6.29 0.70 8.16
CA SER A 25 -6.32 -0.73 7.85
C SER A 25 -4.93 -1.21 7.49
N MET A 26 -4.64 -2.46 7.80
CA MET A 26 -3.46 -3.17 7.31
C MET A 26 -3.93 -4.45 6.61
N ALA A 27 -3.56 -4.61 5.35
CA ALA A 27 -3.73 -5.84 4.62
C ALA A 27 -2.38 -6.57 4.53
N MET A 28 -2.43 -7.90 4.70
CA MET A 28 -1.25 -8.75 4.84
C MET A 28 -1.25 -9.80 3.73
N ALA A 29 -0.14 -9.91 3.01
CA ALA A 29 0.15 -11.02 2.11
C ALA A 29 1.37 -11.81 2.62
N HIS A 30 1.75 -12.87 1.90
CA HIS A 30 2.82 -13.76 2.32
C HIS A 30 4.16 -13.03 2.57
N SER A 31 4.50 -12.04 1.75
CA SER A 31 5.79 -11.35 1.80
C SER A 31 5.69 -9.82 1.87
N CYS A 32 4.53 -9.23 1.59
CA CYS A 32 4.32 -7.79 1.63
C CYS A 32 3.12 -7.42 2.49
N ARG A 33 3.07 -6.15 2.91
CA ARG A 33 1.95 -5.62 3.68
C ARG A 33 1.67 -4.18 3.27
N MET A 34 0.39 -3.84 3.20
CA MET A 34 -0.10 -2.52 2.82
C MET A 34 -0.85 -1.94 3.99
N MET A 35 -0.48 -0.73 4.41
CA MET A 35 -1.18 0.04 5.41
C MET A 35 -1.84 1.24 4.73
N THR A 36 -3.09 1.49 5.07
CA THR A 36 -3.82 2.63 4.54
C THR A 36 -4.61 3.32 5.64
N GLY A 37 -4.89 4.62 5.48
CA GLY A 37 -5.70 5.33 6.46
C GLY A 37 -6.01 6.77 6.09
N PRO A 38 -7.05 7.36 6.69
CA PRO A 38 -7.40 8.77 6.48
C PRO A 38 -6.35 9.71 7.10
N ALA A 39 -6.11 10.83 6.45
CA ALA A 39 -5.24 11.90 6.93
C ALA A 39 -5.88 13.27 6.65
N ARG A 40 -5.47 14.30 7.41
CA ARG A 40 -5.94 15.69 7.26
C ARG A 40 -7.47 15.81 7.21
N ASN A 41 -8.15 15.44 8.30
CA ASN A 41 -9.63 15.50 8.37
C ASN A 41 -10.33 14.79 7.20
N VAL A 42 -9.78 13.64 6.75
CA VAL A 42 -10.35 12.81 5.67
C VAL A 42 -10.18 13.42 4.27
N GLU A 43 -9.44 14.52 4.13
CA GLU A 43 -9.12 15.09 2.81
C GLU A 43 -8.10 14.25 2.03
N LEU A 44 -7.27 13.47 2.73
CA LEU A 44 -6.26 12.60 2.13
C LEU A 44 -6.42 11.15 2.58
N HIS A 45 -6.05 10.23 1.69
CA HIS A 45 -5.85 8.83 2.02
C HIS A 45 -4.36 8.51 1.90
N SER A 46 -3.75 8.13 3.03
CA SER A 46 -2.33 7.79 3.11
C SER A 46 -2.16 6.30 2.84
N LEU A 47 -1.11 5.95 2.10
CA LEU A 47 -0.77 4.57 1.77
C LEU A 47 0.71 4.30 2.01
N VAL A 48 1.00 3.22 2.73
CA VAL A 48 2.36 2.78 3.06
C VAL A 48 2.51 1.31 2.70
N ASN A 49 3.42 1.04 1.77
CA ASN A 49 3.72 -0.29 1.28
C ASN A 49 5.06 -0.77 1.83
N LEU A 50 5.04 -1.90 2.54
CA LEU A 50 6.24 -2.57 3.02
C LEU A 50 6.51 -3.78 2.13
N VAL A 51 7.60 -3.71 1.40
CA VAL A 51 8.07 -4.77 0.50
C VAL A 51 9.36 -5.39 1.05
N PRO A 52 9.60 -6.69 0.81
CA PRO A 52 10.88 -7.31 1.13
C PRO A 52 12.01 -6.59 0.41
N HIS A 53 13.08 -6.31 1.14
CA HIS A 53 14.28 -5.78 0.51
C HIS A 53 15.09 -6.94 -0.08
N GLU A 54 15.19 -7.01 -1.41
CA GLU A 54 15.98 -8.04 -2.13
C GLU A 54 17.46 -8.06 -1.74
N ARG A 55 17.96 -6.99 -1.14
CA ARG A 55 19.37 -6.79 -0.78
C ARG A 55 19.59 -6.85 0.73
N MET A 56 18.92 -7.79 1.41
CA MET A 56 19.06 -7.99 2.86
C MET A 56 20.51 -8.28 3.30
N ASN A 57 21.36 -8.78 2.38
CA ASN A 57 22.76 -9.13 2.63
C ASN A 57 23.78 -8.07 2.17
N LYS A 58 23.39 -6.81 1.96
CA LYS A 58 24.35 -5.76 1.62
C LYS A 58 24.91 -5.06 2.85
N ASP A 59 26.16 -4.64 2.74
CA ASP A 59 26.93 -3.95 3.79
C ASP A 59 26.08 -2.83 4.43
N PRO A 60 25.77 -2.91 5.74
CA PRO A 60 24.98 -1.91 6.45
C PRO A 60 25.63 -0.51 6.44
N ASN A 61 26.92 -0.42 6.11
CA ASN A 61 27.66 0.85 5.99
C ASN A 61 27.57 1.50 4.59
N SER A 62 27.05 0.80 3.58
CA SER A 62 26.85 1.42 2.26
C SER A 62 25.62 2.32 2.33
N ARG A 63 25.83 3.65 2.30
CA ARG A 63 24.82 4.73 2.34
C ARG A 63 23.38 4.26 2.08
N GLN A 64 22.67 3.86 3.13
CA GLN A 64 21.23 3.68 3.07
C GLN A 64 20.62 5.07 2.97
N LEU A 65 20.26 5.47 1.75
CA LEU A 65 19.40 6.62 1.53
C LEU A 65 18.02 6.25 2.09
N TRP A 66 17.71 6.76 3.28
CA TRP A 66 16.41 6.61 3.94
C TRP A 66 15.25 7.12 3.07
N MET A 67 15.54 7.97 2.09
CA MET A 67 14.61 8.48 1.11
C MET A 67 15.22 8.39 -0.29
N SER A 68 14.51 7.74 -1.20
CA SER A 68 14.80 7.76 -2.64
C SER A 68 13.48 7.70 -3.42
N LYS A 69 13.49 8.09 -4.69
CA LYS A 69 12.30 7.98 -5.53
C LYS A 69 11.97 6.50 -5.74
N GLY A 70 10.75 6.11 -5.38
CA GLY A 70 10.26 4.76 -5.63
C GLY A 70 9.96 4.49 -7.11
N ASP A 71 9.97 3.20 -7.48
CA ASP A 71 9.55 2.72 -8.80
C ASP A 71 8.10 2.20 -8.72
N LEU A 72 7.19 2.83 -9.48
CA LEU A 72 5.78 2.50 -9.49
C LEU A 72 5.50 1.12 -10.09
N ASN A 73 6.16 0.76 -11.20
CA ASN A 73 5.93 -0.51 -11.88
C ASN A 73 6.35 -1.67 -11.00
N ARG A 74 7.49 -1.52 -10.32
CA ARG A 74 7.97 -2.50 -9.35
C ARG A 74 7.00 -2.67 -8.17
N MET A 75 6.44 -1.57 -7.67
CA MET A 75 5.41 -1.63 -6.63
C MET A 75 4.19 -2.40 -7.12
N LEU A 76 3.66 -2.08 -8.31
CA LEU A 76 2.49 -2.78 -8.88
C LEU A 76 2.76 -4.28 -9.08
N ASP A 77 3.94 -4.67 -9.58
CA ASP A 77 4.30 -6.08 -9.73
C ASP A 77 4.42 -6.82 -8.39
N THR A 78 4.91 -6.13 -7.34
CA THR A 78 5.01 -6.71 -5.99
C THR A 78 3.64 -6.99 -5.36
N TYR A 79 2.62 -6.21 -5.72
CA TYR A 79 1.27 -6.30 -5.17
C TYR A 79 0.26 -6.90 -6.16
N LYS A 80 0.69 -7.45 -7.30
CA LYS A 80 -0.23 -7.98 -8.34
C LYS A 80 -1.10 -9.15 -7.86
N ASP A 81 -0.55 -9.95 -6.95
CA ASP A 81 -1.20 -11.13 -6.35
C ASP A 81 -1.76 -10.80 -4.96
N PHE A 82 -1.76 -9.52 -4.59
CA PHE A 82 -2.35 -9.07 -3.34
C PHE A 82 -3.88 -9.22 -3.43
N PRO A 83 -4.55 -9.70 -2.38
CA PRO A 83 -6.00 -9.91 -2.38
C PRO A 83 -6.80 -8.62 -2.58
#